data_AF-A0A3E3EHR8-F1
#
_entry.id   AF-A0A3E3EHR8-F1
#
_cell.length_a   1.000
_cell.length_b   1.000
_cell.length_c   1.000
_cell.angle_alpha   90.00
_cell.angle_beta   90.00
_cell.angle_gamma   90.00
#
_symmetry.space_group_name_H-M   'P 1'
#
loop_
_entity.id
_entity.type
_entity.pdbx_description
1 polymer ?
#
loop_
_entity_poly.entity_id
_entity_poly.type
_entity_poly.pdbx_seq_one_letter_code
_entity_poly.pdbx_strand_id
1 'polypeptide(L)' 'MPIQQLNNKLEKSLDVFVKEIDCRFPKEDNTPATYDDLHNLADQFRYTLDEFRKHIIEELK' A
#
# COMPACT_ATOMS: atom_id res chain seq x y z
N MET A 1 5.23 -11.09 -18.33
CA MET A 1 4.84 -9.86 -19.07
C MET A 1 6.07 -8.96 -19.28
N PRO A 2 6.05 -7.91 -20.13
CA PRO A 2 7.11 -6.90 -20.13
C PRO A 2 7.22 -6.27 -18.73
N ILE A 3 8.44 -5.95 -18.27
CA ILE A 3 8.72 -5.24 -17.00
C ILE A 3 7.79 -4.04 -16.76
N GLN A 4 7.35 -3.39 -17.84
CA GLN A 4 6.44 -2.26 -17.81
C GLN A 4 5.04 -2.61 -17.26
N GLN A 5 4.53 -3.82 -17.51
CA GLN A 5 3.25 -4.27 -16.96
C GLN A 5 3.35 -4.59 -15.45
N LEU A 6 4.50 -5.11 -15.00
CA LEU A 6 4.79 -5.25 -13.57
C LEU A 6 4.87 -3.87 -12.92
N ASN A 7 5.60 -2.92 -13.51
CA ASN A 7 5.71 -1.56 -12.98
C ASN A 7 4.33 -0.90 -12.82
N ASN A 8 3.46 -1.03 -13.82
CA ASN A 8 2.10 -0.48 -13.77
C ASN A 8 1.24 -1.14 -12.66
N LYS A 9 1.38 -2.45 -12.43
CA LYS A 9 0.69 -3.14 -11.32
C LYS A 9 1.19 -2.61 -9.97
N LEU A 10 2.51 -2.46 -9.82
CA LEU A 10 3.13 -1.96 -8.59
C LEU A 10 2.71 -0.50 -8.31
N GLU A 11 2.75 0.38 -9.30
CA GLU A 11 2.24 1.76 -9.17
C GLU A 11 0.79 1.77 -8.72
N LYS A 12 -0.06 0.92 -9.31
CA LYS A 12 -1.47 0.86 -8.94
C LYS A 12 -1.70 0.44 -7.49
N SER A 13 -0.97 -0.55 -6.96
CA SER A 13 -1.16 -0.91 -5.54
C SER A 13 -0.57 0.14 -4.59
N LEU A 14 0.47 0.88 -5.00
CA LEU A 14 0.93 2.07 -4.26
C LEU A 14 -0.14 3.16 -4.22
N ASP A 15 -0.78 3.46 -5.35
CA ASP A 15 -1.85 4.45 -5.43
C ASP A 15 -3.05 4.07 -4.55
N VAL A 16 -3.42 2.79 -4.55
CA VAL A 16 -4.48 2.26 -3.67
C VAL A 16 -4.11 2.44 -2.21
N PHE A 17 -2.88 2.07 -1.82
CA PHE A 17 -2.39 2.26 -0.46
C PHE A 17 -2.44 3.73 -0.03
N VAL A 18 -1.89 4.64 -0.83
CA VAL A 18 -1.90 6.08 -0.53
C VAL A 18 -3.33 6.59 -0.37
N LYS A 19 -4.24 6.19 -1.26
CA LYS A 19 -5.65 6.58 -1.17
C LYS A 19 -6.32 6.07 0.10
N GLU A 20 -6.05 4.83 0.51
CA GLU A 20 -6.60 4.28 1.75
C GLU A 20 -6.05 4.99 2.98
N ILE A 21 -4.77 5.36 2.98
CA ILE A 21 -4.15 6.16 4.04
C ILE A 21 -4.76 7.56 4.10
N ASP A 22 -4.87 8.27 2.97
CA ASP A 22 -5.48 9.61 2.94
C ASP A 22 -6.96 9.59 3.37
N CYS A 23 -7.70 8.50 3.09
CA CYS A 23 -9.07 8.33 3.57
C CYS A 23 -9.17 8.08 5.07
N ARG A 24 -8.22 7.35 5.68
CA ARG A 24 -8.22 7.05 7.12
C ARG A 24 -7.57 8.12 7.96
N PHE A 25 -6.53 8.77 7.43
CA PHE A 25 -5.71 9.77 8.08
C PHE A 25 -5.61 11.01 7.18
N PRO A 26 -6.69 11.81 7.10
CA PRO A 26 -6.71 13.00 6.26
C PRO A 26 -5.63 13.99 6.71
N LYS A 27 -4.91 14.60 5.76
CA LYS A 27 -3.82 15.54 6.06
C LYS A 27 -4.25 16.78 6.86
N GLU A 28 -5.53 17.12 6.82
CA GLU A 28 -6.11 18.26 7.54
C GLU A 28 -6.69 17.87 8.91
N ASP A 29 -6.72 16.57 9.23
CA ASP A 29 -7.13 16.08 10.54
C ASP A 29 -6.01 16.33 11.55
N ASN A 30 -6.33 17.10 12.59
CA ASN A 30 -5.40 17.42 13.67
C ASN A 30 -5.59 16.50 14.89
N THR A 31 -6.42 15.47 14.76
CA THR A 31 -6.58 14.45 15.80
C THR A 31 -5.25 13.71 15.99
N PRO A 32 -4.70 13.66 17.22
CA PRO A 32 -3.48 12.92 17.47
C PRO A 32 -3.65 11.44 17.13
N ALA A 33 -2.71 10.89 16.37
CA ALA A 33 -2.69 9.46 16.06
C ALA A 33 -2.55 8.64 17.35
N THR A 34 -3.39 7.63 17.48
CA THR A 34 -3.35 6.67 18.58
C THR A 34 -2.38 5.52 18.27
N TYR A 35 -2.08 4.70 19.29
CA TYR A 35 -1.32 3.46 19.06
C TYR A 35 -2.03 2.52 18.08
N ASP A 36 -3.37 2.44 18.16
CA ASP A 36 -4.16 1.59 17.26
C ASP A 36 -4.09 2.08 15.81
N ASP A 37 -4.05 3.40 15.60
CA ASP A 37 -3.86 3.99 14.28
C ASP A 37 -2.52 3.60 13.65
N LEU A 38 -1.45 3.61 14.45
CA LEU A 38 -0.11 3.18 14.01
C LEU A 38 -0.07 1.68 13.70
N HIS A 39 -0.72 0.85 14.51
CA HIS A 39 -0.83 -0.59 14.25
C HIS A 39 -1.63 -0.88 12.98
N ASN A 40 -2.76 -0.19 12.79
CA ASN A 40 -3.56 -0.30 11.58
C ASN A 40 -2.78 0.13 10.34
N LEU A 41 -2.00 1.21 10.43
CA LEU A 41 -1.12 1.67 9.35
C LEU A 41 -0.05 0.61 9.02
N ALA A 42 0.58 0.03 10.03
CA ALA A 42 1.60 -1.01 9.86
C ALA A 42 1.03 -2.27 9.19
N ASP A 43 -0.18 -2.69 9.55
CA ASP A 43 -0.85 -3.84 8.94
C ASP A 43 -1.20 -3.56 7.47
N GLN A 44 -1.76 -2.38 7.16
CA GLN A 44 -2.04 -1.98 5.77
C GLN A 44 -0.77 -1.94 4.91
N PHE A 45 0.31 -1.40 5.47
CA PHE A 45 1.60 -1.37 4.78
C PHE A 45 2.12 -2.78 4.51
N ARG A 46 2.02 -3.68 5.48
CA ARG A 46 2.40 -5.09 5.33
C ARG A 46 1.59 -5.79 4.23
N TYR A 47 0.27 -5.57 4.17
CA TYR A 47 -0.57 -6.16 3.11
C TYR A 47 -0.15 -5.69 1.73
N THR A 48 0.12 -4.39 1.58
CA THR A 48 0.59 -3.78 0.34
C THR A 48 1.93 -4.39 -0.11
N LEU A 49 2.89 -4.53 0.82
CA LEU A 49 4.18 -5.18 0.52
C LEU A 49 4.05 -6.66 0.14
N ASP A 50 3.13 -7.39 0.78
CA ASP A 50 2.87 -8.79 0.43
C ASP A 50 2.23 -8.94 -0.95
N GLU A 51 1.36 -8.00 -1.35
CA GLU A 51 0.80 -7.92 -2.71
C GLU A 51 1.90 -7.67 -3.74
N PHE A 52 2.81 -6.72 -3.50
CA PHE A 52 3.99 -6.51 -4.36
C PHE A 52 4.85 -7.77 -4.48
N ARG A 53 5.14 -8.41 -3.35
CA ARG A 53 5.91 -9.66 -3.34
C ARG A 53 5.24 -10.74 -4.18
N LYS A 54 3.91 -10.90 -4.09
CA LYS A 54 3.16 -11.88 -4.90
C LYS A 54 3.29 -11.58 -6.39
N HIS A 55 3.07 -10.33 -6.81
CA HIS A 55 3.20 -9.95 -8.22
C HIS A 55 4.61 -10.12 -8.78
N ILE A 56 5.65 -9.83 -7.98
CA ILE A 56 7.03 -10.10 -8.39
C ILE A 56 7.27 -11.61 -8.58
N ILE A 57 6.82 -12.44 -7.64
CA ILE A 57 6.97 -13.90 -7.73
C ILE A 57 6.19 -14.48 -8.91
N GLU A 58 4.99 -13.97 -9.21
CA GLU A 58 4.19 -14.39 -10.37
C GLU A 58 4.88 -14.11 -11.70
N GLU A 59 5.56 -12.97 -11.83
CA GLU A 59 6.27 -12.61 -13.07
C GLU A 59 7.65 -13.29 -13.22
N LEU A 60 8.25 -13.75 -12.11
CA LEU A 60 9.49 -14.53 -12.12
C LEU A 60 9.27 -16.03 -12.44
N LYS A 61 8.02 -16.50 -12.43
CA LYS A 61 7.63 -17.87 -12.79
C LYS A 61 7.24 -17.97 -14.26
#